data_AF-A0A7S0R6T6-F1
#
_entry.id   AF-A0A7S0R6T6-F1
#
_cell.length_a   1.000
_cell.length_b   1.000
_cell.length_c   1.000
_cell.angle_alpha   90.00
_cell.angle_beta   90.00
_cell.angle_gamma   90.00
#
_symmetry.space_group_name_H-M   'P 1'
#
loop_
_entity.id
_entity.type
_entity.pdbx_description
1 polymer ?
#
loop_
_entity_poly.entity_id
_entity_poly.type
_entity_poly.pdbx_seq_one_letter_code
_entity_poly.pdbx_strand_id
1 'polypeptide(L)'
;SLGHPPLQRSTPGLSNLSRSTSLDMHILVCGWREAEWQPNDKRFLSRMDELSLMAPGGASADVQVTFITALPVETFEQMFTGKERFKRIEQHRRTERIFKKKPTSNNKYTEYHNGTNLTVRHVSGDAAKIEDLEPVMAEFRFNKAIVLSTQHGIENSSHTKDTRVLSVLLLLRHIRLKLEKQQMRRSSRNMEFFVKPSSADQRMHSIGEIADDATGDLAALPDPYSAEPPDFVNANTMVARLIAQVLNDPNMDALWSELLSSSGSEVYIRGTEKYIPAEVLDSDGGCPFWQVQASVYRNRPKGGDICLGYRKVGGDVVLAPKWDEYIRFTKKAKKDQVKQFIILARDLYIDEEAG
;
A
#
# COMPACT_ATOMS: atom_id res chain seq x y z
N SER A 1 -34.92 34.18 37.33
CA SER A 1 -35.42 32.80 37.51
C SER A 1 -35.39 32.11 36.16
N LEU A 2 -34.45 31.15 35.99
CA LEU A 2 -34.44 29.98 35.07
C LEU A 2 -34.73 30.27 33.57
N GLY A 3 -33.86 30.06 32.58
CA GLY A 3 -32.78 29.09 32.42
C GLY A 3 -33.22 27.92 31.51
N HIS A 4 -32.90 27.96 30.21
CA HIS A 4 -32.31 26.86 29.42
C HIS A 4 -32.11 27.25 27.92
N PRO A 5 -31.10 26.66 27.23
CA PRO A 5 -30.48 27.20 26.01
C PRO A 5 -30.98 26.56 24.69
N PRO A 6 -30.66 27.13 23.51
CA PRO A 6 -30.90 26.47 22.23
C PRO A 6 -29.91 25.31 22.01
N LEU A 7 -30.45 24.12 21.76
CA LEU A 7 -29.72 22.94 21.28
C LEU A 7 -29.20 23.19 19.85
N GLN A 8 -28.01 23.77 19.71
CA GLN A 8 -27.20 23.61 18.50
C GLN A 8 -26.32 22.38 18.64
N ARG A 9 -26.83 21.22 18.20
CA ARG A 9 -25.97 20.07 17.88
C ARG A 9 -25.24 20.36 16.57
N SER A 10 -24.06 20.96 16.65
CA SER A 10 -23.13 21.04 15.53
C SER A 10 -22.50 19.66 15.30
N THR A 11 -23.06 18.86 14.40
CA THR A 11 -22.38 17.66 13.88
C THR A 11 -21.14 18.08 13.07
N PRO A 12 -19.95 17.50 13.30
CA PRO A 12 -18.75 17.89 12.57
C PRO A 12 -18.86 17.50 11.09
N GLY A 13 -18.78 18.51 10.21
CA GLY A 13 -18.86 18.34 8.76
C GLY A 13 -17.70 17.55 8.15
N LEU A 14 -18.06 16.59 7.29
CA LEU A 14 -17.22 15.73 6.44
C LEU A 14 -16.88 16.37 5.08
N SER A 15 -17.02 17.70 4.93
CA SER A 15 -16.79 18.42 3.67
C SER A 15 -15.31 18.62 3.31
N ASN A 16 -14.39 18.01 4.07
CA ASN A 16 -12.94 18.22 3.94
C ASN A 16 -12.16 16.92 3.67
N LEU A 17 -12.74 15.91 3.02
CA LEU A 17 -11.87 14.98 2.29
C LEU A 17 -11.09 15.85 1.30
N SER A 18 -9.81 16.03 1.58
CA SER A 18 -8.90 16.91 0.84
C SER A 18 -8.93 16.56 -0.65
N ARG A 19 -8.51 17.51 -1.48
CA ARG A 19 -8.14 17.25 -2.89
C ARG A 19 -6.94 16.29 -2.90
N SER A 20 -7.15 15.02 -2.52
CA SER A 20 -6.27 13.92 -2.88
C SER A 20 -6.25 13.93 -4.40
N THR A 21 -5.08 14.21 -4.97
CA THR A 21 -4.89 13.99 -6.39
C THR A 21 -4.98 12.49 -6.62
N SER A 22 -5.36 12.04 -7.82
CA SER A 22 -5.38 10.60 -8.15
C SER A 22 -3.98 9.95 -8.06
N LEU A 23 -2.93 10.73 -7.79
CA LEU A 23 -1.54 10.30 -7.74
C LEU A 23 -1.03 10.10 -6.31
N ASP A 24 -1.72 10.61 -5.29
CA ASP A 24 -1.31 10.51 -3.88
C ASP A 24 -1.50 9.07 -3.36
N MET A 25 -0.63 8.65 -2.46
CA MET A 25 -0.62 7.29 -1.93
C MET A 25 -0.77 7.29 -0.41
N HIS A 26 -1.96 6.94 0.07
CA HIS A 26 -2.24 6.80 1.50
C HIS A 26 -2.31 5.31 1.87
N ILE A 27 -1.36 4.87 2.70
CA ILE A 27 -1.20 3.49 3.16
C ILE A 27 -1.54 3.42 4.65
N LEU A 28 -2.44 2.53 5.02
CA LEU A 28 -2.72 2.17 6.40
C LEU A 28 -1.99 0.86 6.74
N VAL A 29 -1.23 0.84 7.84
CA VAL A 29 -0.56 -0.36 8.36
C VAL A 29 -1.16 -0.71 9.71
N CYS A 30 -1.80 -1.87 9.78
CA CYS A 30 -2.45 -2.40 10.97
C CYS A 30 -1.58 -3.49 11.57
N GLY A 31 -0.86 -3.18 12.65
CA GLY A 31 0.05 -4.12 13.32
C GLY A 31 1.50 -3.63 13.34
N TRP A 32 2.35 -4.40 14.03
CA TRP A 32 3.76 -4.06 14.25
C TRP A 32 4.61 -5.32 14.32
N ARG A 33 5.79 -5.30 13.72
CA ARG A 33 6.77 -6.40 13.77
C ARG A 33 7.86 -6.07 14.77
N GLU A 34 7.64 -6.40 16.02
CA GLU A 34 8.60 -6.08 17.08
C GLU A 34 9.96 -6.74 16.85
N ALA A 35 10.03 -7.98 16.40
CA ALA A 35 11.31 -8.64 16.14
C ALA A 35 12.12 -8.01 14.98
N GLU A 36 11.46 -7.34 14.04
CA GLU A 36 12.10 -6.82 12.82
C GLU A 36 12.27 -5.30 12.83
N TRP A 37 11.31 -4.55 13.38
CA TRP A 37 11.31 -3.10 13.32
C TRP A 37 11.83 -2.52 14.62
N GLN A 38 13.16 -2.45 14.71
CA GLN A 38 13.90 -1.91 15.84
C GLN A 38 14.52 -0.56 15.51
N PRO A 39 14.73 0.35 16.50
CA PRO A 39 15.26 1.70 16.25
C PRO A 39 16.59 1.77 15.49
N ASN A 40 17.42 0.74 15.63
CA ASN A 40 18.72 0.65 14.98
C ASN A 40 18.68 -0.10 13.64
N ASP A 41 17.52 -0.67 13.26
CA ASP A 41 17.38 -1.37 12.00
C ASP A 41 17.25 -0.37 10.84
N LYS A 42 18.19 -0.43 9.90
CA LYS A 42 18.16 0.38 8.68
C LYS A 42 17.04 -0.05 7.73
N ARG A 43 16.59 -1.31 7.80
CA ARG A 43 15.59 -1.90 6.89
C ARG A 43 14.28 -1.14 6.88
N PHE A 44 13.79 -0.76 8.07
CA PHE A 44 12.53 -0.02 8.18
C PHE A 44 12.62 1.33 7.46
N LEU A 45 13.68 2.10 7.73
CA LEU A 45 13.86 3.43 7.13
C LEU A 45 14.14 3.36 5.63
N SER A 46 14.96 2.39 5.17
CA SER A 46 15.18 2.14 3.74
C SER A 46 13.87 1.85 3.02
N ARG A 47 13.01 0.99 3.60
CA ARG A 47 11.70 0.67 3.01
C ARG A 47 10.77 1.89 2.96
N MET A 48 10.81 2.75 3.98
CA MET A 48 10.07 4.01 4.00
C MET A 48 10.53 4.92 2.84
N ASP A 49 11.83 5.09 2.65
CA ASP A 49 12.37 5.91 1.56
C ASP A 49 12.05 5.32 0.18
N GLU A 50 12.10 4.00 0.02
CA GLU A 50 11.66 3.33 -1.22
C GLU A 50 10.20 3.64 -1.57
N LEU A 51 9.29 3.60 -0.58
CA LEU A 51 7.88 3.93 -0.81
C LEU A 51 7.70 5.35 -1.37
N SER A 52 8.54 6.30 -0.94
CA SER A 52 8.53 7.68 -1.45
C SER A 52 8.86 7.76 -2.94
N LEU A 53 9.73 6.86 -3.43
CA LEU A 53 10.11 6.75 -4.84
C LEU A 53 9.06 5.99 -5.67
N MET A 54 8.28 5.12 -5.04
CA MET A 54 7.30 4.25 -5.69
C MET A 54 5.93 4.88 -5.91
N ALA A 55 5.69 6.10 -5.42
CA ALA A 55 4.43 6.78 -5.59
C ALA A 55 4.04 6.89 -7.09
N PRO A 56 2.76 6.76 -7.48
CA PRO A 56 2.33 6.85 -8.88
C PRO A 56 2.76 8.16 -9.58
N GLY A 57 2.84 9.27 -8.85
CA GLY A 57 3.36 10.56 -9.34
C GLY A 57 4.86 10.77 -9.12
N GLY A 58 5.61 9.74 -8.72
CA GLY A 58 7.01 9.85 -8.32
C GLY A 58 7.20 10.87 -7.20
N ALA A 59 8.28 11.65 -7.27
CA ALA A 59 8.60 12.67 -6.27
C ALA A 59 7.56 13.80 -6.15
N SER A 60 6.59 13.90 -7.07
CA SER A 60 5.52 14.91 -7.04
C SER A 60 4.23 14.44 -6.36
N ALA A 61 4.12 13.16 -6.02
CA ALA A 61 2.98 12.61 -5.30
C ALA A 61 3.29 12.50 -3.81
N ASP A 62 2.34 12.90 -2.97
CA ASP A 62 2.48 12.74 -1.52
C ASP A 62 2.24 11.29 -1.13
N VAL A 63 3.15 10.75 -0.32
CA VAL A 63 3.05 9.40 0.28
C VAL A 63 2.83 9.56 1.78
N GLN A 64 1.75 8.97 2.27
CA GLN A 64 1.44 8.94 3.69
C GLN A 64 1.32 7.49 4.16
N VAL A 65 2.15 7.10 5.12
CA VAL A 65 2.09 5.79 5.77
C VAL A 65 1.61 5.98 7.20
N THR A 66 0.44 5.45 7.53
CA THR A 66 -0.15 5.55 8.87
C THR A 66 -0.13 4.19 9.54
N PHE A 67 0.60 4.10 10.65
CA PHE A 67 0.64 2.93 11.52
C PHE A 67 -0.40 3.07 12.62
N ILE A 68 -1.30 2.10 12.76
CA ILE A 68 -2.17 1.96 13.93
C ILE A 68 -1.73 0.73 14.72
N THR A 69 -1.12 0.97 15.88
CA THR A 69 -0.45 -0.08 16.65
C THR A 69 -0.53 0.16 18.15
N ALA A 70 -0.45 -0.92 18.93
CA ALA A 70 -0.38 -0.84 20.39
C ALA A 70 1.02 -0.41 20.88
N LEU A 71 1.94 -0.09 19.97
CA LEU A 71 3.27 0.39 20.32
C LEU A 71 3.14 1.75 21.05
N PRO A 72 3.80 1.93 22.20
CA PRO A 72 3.88 3.23 22.85
C PRO A 72 4.48 4.27 21.90
N VAL A 73 4.00 5.51 22.02
CA VAL A 73 4.45 6.62 21.17
C VAL A 73 5.95 6.80 21.30
N GLU A 74 6.46 6.78 22.54
CA GLU A 74 7.87 6.96 22.87
C GLU A 74 8.76 5.93 22.18
N THR A 75 8.32 4.66 22.15
CA THR A 75 9.03 3.59 21.46
C THR A 75 9.00 3.79 19.95
N PHE A 76 7.89 4.25 19.37
CA PHE A 76 7.84 4.60 17.95
C PHE A 76 8.76 5.78 17.62
N GLU A 77 8.87 6.79 18.51
CA GLU A 77 9.74 7.96 18.28
C GLU A 77 11.22 7.59 18.20
N GLN A 78 11.63 6.52 18.91
CA GLN A 78 13.00 6.02 18.87
C GLN A 78 13.43 5.60 17.46
N MET A 79 12.48 5.14 16.61
CA MET A 79 12.75 4.79 15.20
C MET A 79 13.34 5.95 14.39
N PHE A 80 13.04 7.19 14.79
CA PHE A 80 13.47 8.41 14.10
C PHE A 80 14.47 9.23 14.91
N THR A 81 14.76 8.83 16.14
CA THR A 81 15.68 9.57 17.01
C THR A 81 17.11 9.49 16.47
N GLY A 82 17.79 10.64 16.38
CA GLY A 82 19.14 10.73 15.81
C GLY A 82 19.21 10.56 14.28
N LYS A 83 18.06 10.53 13.59
CA LYS A 83 18.00 10.48 12.11
C LYS A 83 17.68 11.86 11.56
N GLU A 84 18.71 12.62 11.15
CA GLU A 84 18.55 14.00 10.66
C GLU A 84 17.55 14.14 9.48
N ARG A 85 17.40 13.07 8.71
CA ARG A 85 16.47 12.98 7.57
C ARG A 85 15.00 13.10 8.00
N PHE A 86 14.61 12.49 9.11
CA PHE A 86 13.22 12.48 9.56
C PHE A 86 12.98 13.53 10.63
N LYS A 87 12.21 14.55 10.27
CA LYS A 87 11.84 15.64 11.18
C LYS A 87 10.45 15.41 11.71
N ARG A 88 10.30 15.46 13.03
CA ARG A 88 9.00 15.45 13.68
C ARG A 88 8.20 16.66 13.21
N ILE A 89 6.98 16.43 12.75
CA ILE A 89 6.04 17.50 12.47
C ILE A 89 5.46 17.91 13.83
N GLU A 90 5.98 19.00 14.40
CA GLU A 90 5.32 19.60 15.57
C GLU A 90 3.90 20.00 15.18
N GLN A 91 2.94 19.61 16.02
CA GLN A 91 1.49 19.56 15.77
C GLN A 91 0.86 20.90 15.32
N HIS A 92 1.61 21.99 15.22
CA HIS A 92 1.07 23.35 15.20
C HIS A 92 1.14 24.15 13.90
N ARG A 93 1.85 23.73 12.83
CA ARG A 93 2.00 24.62 11.64
C ARG A 93 1.63 24.05 10.27
N ARG A 94 1.85 22.75 10.02
CA ARG A 94 1.55 22.17 8.69
C ARG A 94 0.10 21.73 8.58
N THR A 95 -0.46 21.23 9.68
CA THR A 95 -1.88 20.87 9.82
C THR A 95 -2.78 22.07 9.56
N GLU A 96 -2.49 23.26 10.08
CA GLU A 96 -3.35 24.44 9.87
C GLU A 96 -3.31 25.01 8.43
N ARG A 97 -2.18 24.87 7.72
CA ARG A 97 -2.05 25.34 6.33
C ARG A 97 -2.66 24.39 5.30
N ILE A 98 -2.66 23.08 5.55
CA ILE A 98 -3.22 22.07 4.64
C ILE A 98 -4.66 21.68 5.06
N PHE A 99 -4.96 21.70 6.36
CA PHE A 99 -6.22 21.25 6.93
C PHE A 99 -6.82 22.30 7.88
N LYS A 100 -7.89 22.97 7.43
CA LYS A 100 -8.62 24.00 8.22
C LYS A 100 -9.43 23.43 9.42
N LYS A 101 -9.00 22.34 10.06
CA LYS A 101 -9.66 21.80 11.27
C LYS A 101 -8.63 21.29 12.27
N LYS A 102 -8.84 21.66 13.55
CA LYS A 102 -8.14 21.08 14.69
C LYS A 102 -8.41 19.56 14.75
N PRO A 103 -7.39 18.73 14.99
CA PRO A 103 -7.58 17.29 15.20
C PRO A 103 -8.53 17.07 16.39
N THR A 104 -9.47 16.14 16.22
CA THR A 104 -10.37 15.74 17.31
C THR A 104 -9.58 15.00 18.39
N SER A 105 -9.75 15.47 19.63
CA SER A 105 -8.80 15.41 20.76
C SER A 105 -8.45 14.06 21.38
N ASN A 106 -8.83 12.90 20.83
CA ASN A 106 -8.73 11.64 21.57
C ASN A 106 -7.69 10.63 21.06
N ASN A 107 -7.18 10.77 19.84
CA ASN A 107 -6.11 9.89 19.36
C ASN A 107 -4.77 10.64 19.44
N LYS A 108 -3.90 10.25 20.38
CA LYS A 108 -2.51 10.70 20.38
C LYS A 108 -1.85 10.11 19.14
N TYR A 109 -1.42 10.99 18.24
CA TYR A 109 -0.66 10.60 17.06
C TYR A 109 0.62 11.43 16.97
N THR A 110 1.63 10.84 16.34
CA THR A 110 2.90 11.49 16.01
C THR A 110 3.19 11.37 14.53
N GLU A 111 3.85 12.38 13.97
CA GLU A 111 4.15 12.43 12.54
C GLU A 111 5.61 12.80 12.30
N TYR A 112 6.18 12.18 11.28
CA TYR A 112 7.54 12.38 10.82
C TYR A 112 7.54 12.57 9.32
N HIS A 113 8.33 13.54 8.84
CA HIS A 113 8.49 13.83 7.42
C HIS A 113 9.97 13.66 7.05
N ASN A 114 10.25 12.96 5.95
CA ASN A 114 11.63 12.69 5.52
C ASN A 114 12.29 13.87 4.77
N GLY A 115 11.55 14.96 4.57
CA GLY A 115 12.02 16.16 3.86
C GLY A 115 11.66 16.19 2.37
N THR A 116 11.15 15.10 1.80
CA THR A 116 10.69 15.02 0.41
C THR A 116 9.16 14.98 0.35
N ASN A 117 8.58 13.84 -0.01
CA ASN A 117 7.16 13.60 -0.23
C ASN A 117 6.60 12.51 0.71
N LEU A 118 7.37 12.03 1.69
CA LEU A 118 6.93 10.99 2.61
C LEU A 118 6.59 11.53 4.00
N THR A 119 5.40 11.19 4.46
CA THR A 119 4.95 11.37 5.84
C THR A 119 4.68 10.01 6.48
N VAL A 120 5.32 9.75 7.62
CA VAL A 120 5.04 8.58 8.47
C VAL A 120 4.28 9.04 9.70
N ARG A 121 3.11 8.47 9.93
CA ARG A 121 2.24 8.75 11.08
C ARG A 121 2.12 7.52 11.96
N HIS A 122 2.17 7.69 13.27
CA HIS A 122 1.80 6.68 14.24
C HIS A 122 0.56 7.10 15.02
N VAL A 123 -0.38 6.18 15.15
CA VAL A 123 -1.57 6.27 15.98
C VAL A 123 -1.49 5.14 16.99
N SER A 124 -1.44 5.48 18.28
CA SER A 124 -1.50 4.47 19.33
C SER A 124 -2.92 3.93 19.45
N GLY A 125 -3.10 2.63 19.26
CA GLY A 125 -4.42 1.97 19.28
C GLY A 125 -4.39 0.54 18.76
N ASP A 126 -5.52 -0.15 18.88
CA ASP A 126 -5.70 -1.52 18.39
C ASP A 126 -6.58 -1.55 17.13
N ALA A 127 -5.99 -1.88 15.98
CA ALA A 127 -6.71 -1.98 14.72
C ALA A 127 -7.87 -2.99 14.72
N ALA A 128 -7.87 -3.95 15.67
CA ALA A 128 -8.96 -4.91 15.83
C ALA A 128 -10.16 -4.34 16.61
N LYS A 129 -10.08 -3.08 17.07
CA LYS A 129 -11.16 -2.37 17.76
C LYS A 129 -11.71 -1.28 16.86
N ILE A 130 -13.03 -1.27 16.71
CA ILE A 130 -13.72 -0.30 15.85
C ILE A 130 -13.54 1.13 16.39
N GLU A 131 -13.45 1.28 17.71
CA GLU A 131 -13.28 2.57 18.40
C GLU A 131 -11.97 3.26 18.05
N ASP A 132 -10.92 2.46 17.81
CA ASP A 132 -9.59 2.97 17.46
C ASP A 132 -9.44 3.16 15.94
N LEU A 133 -9.99 2.23 15.16
CA LEU A 133 -9.84 2.19 13.69
C LEU A 133 -10.78 3.17 12.97
N GLU A 134 -12.05 3.30 13.40
CA GLU A 134 -13.04 4.15 12.73
C GLU A 134 -12.62 5.63 12.66
N PRO A 135 -12.10 6.26 13.73
CA PRO A 135 -11.62 7.63 13.67
C PRO A 135 -10.49 7.83 12.65
N VAL A 136 -9.56 6.89 12.56
CA VAL A 136 -8.42 6.95 11.62
C VAL A 136 -8.91 6.85 10.18
N MET A 137 -9.83 5.92 9.89
CA MET A 137 -10.44 5.77 8.56
C MET A 137 -11.37 6.94 8.18
N ALA A 138 -11.95 7.64 9.16
CA ALA A 138 -12.77 8.82 8.91
C ALA A 138 -11.92 10.06 8.60
N GLU A 139 -10.67 10.10 9.08
CA GLU A 139 -9.75 11.22 8.87
C GLU A 139 -9.13 11.19 7.47
N PHE A 140 -8.71 10.02 6.96
CA PHE A 140 -8.09 9.86 5.65
C PHE A 140 -8.80 8.87 4.76
N ARG A 141 -8.76 9.16 3.46
CA ARG A 141 -9.08 8.17 2.43
C ARG A 141 -7.83 7.35 2.12
N PHE A 142 -7.75 6.15 2.67
CA PHE A 142 -6.67 5.21 2.35
C PHE A 142 -6.90 4.52 1.01
N ASN A 143 -5.84 4.40 0.21
CA ASN A 143 -5.83 3.65 -1.04
C ASN A 143 -5.40 2.20 -0.81
N LYS A 144 -4.57 1.98 0.22
CA LYS A 144 -4.01 0.66 0.56
C LYS A 144 -4.09 0.41 2.05
N ALA A 145 -4.34 -0.83 2.43
CA ALA A 145 -4.22 -1.28 3.81
C ALA A 145 -3.36 -2.54 3.85
N ILE A 146 -2.42 -2.60 4.80
CA ILE A 146 -1.59 -3.76 5.11
C ILE A 146 -1.98 -4.21 6.51
N VAL A 147 -2.38 -5.47 6.66
CA VAL A 147 -2.75 -6.07 7.94
C VAL A 147 -1.74 -7.14 8.29
N LEU A 148 -0.98 -6.90 9.35
CA LEU A 148 0.07 -7.81 9.80
C LEU A 148 -0.50 -8.81 10.81
N SER A 149 0.07 -10.01 10.81
CA SER A 149 -0.26 -11.09 11.75
C SER A 149 0.23 -10.78 13.18
N THR A 150 1.23 -9.89 13.31
CA THR A 150 1.89 -9.55 14.57
C THR A 150 1.49 -8.18 15.12
N GLN A 151 1.58 -8.05 16.44
CA GLN A 151 1.43 -6.78 17.14
C GLN A 151 2.46 -6.69 18.26
N HIS A 152 2.85 -5.46 18.58
CA HIS A 152 3.73 -5.19 19.72
C HIS A 152 3.17 -5.78 21.02
N GLY A 153 4.02 -6.49 21.76
CA GLY A 153 3.69 -7.03 23.07
C GLY A 153 2.67 -8.17 23.09
N ILE A 154 2.28 -8.72 21.93
CA ILE A 154 1.33 -9.84 21.85
C ILE A 154 1.98 -11.03 21.15
N GLU A 155 2.31 -12.06 21.92
CA GLU A 155 2.60 -13.39 21.37
C GLU A 155 1.29 -14.10 21.05
N ASN A 156 1.03 -14.26 19.75
CA ASN A 156 -0.14 -14.98 19.26
C ASN A 156 0.24 -16.38 18.77
N SER A 157 -0.55 -17.38 19.14
CA SER A 157 -0.58 -18.66 18.43
C SER A 157 -1.01 -18.46 16.96
N SER A 158 -0.69 -19.39 16.06
CA SER A 158 -1.04 -19.26 14.63
C SER A 158 -2.53 -18.98 14.40
N HIS A 159 -3.43 -19.65 15.11
CA HIS A 159 -4.88 -19.43 14.97
C HIS A 159 -5.34 -18.05 15.48
N THR A 160 -4.72 -17.53 16.54
CA THR A 160 -5.07 -16.21 17.07
C THR A 160 -4.52 -15.08 16.20
N LYS A 161 -3.42 -15.31 15.47
CA LYS A 161 -2.91 -14.39 14.44
C LYS A 161 -3.92 -14.23 13.30
N ASP A 162 -4.42 -15.33 12.75
CA ASP A 162 -5.35 -15.29 11.61
C ASP A 162 -6.70 -14.70 12.01
N THR A 163 -7.22 -15.07 13.19
CA THR A 163 -8.44 -14.48 13.75
C THR A 163 -8.34 -12.95 13.82
N ARG A 164 -7.19 -12.43 14.25
CA ARG A 164 -6.94 -11.00 14.33
C ARG A 164 -6.90 -10.35 12.94
N VAL A 165 -6.15 -10.93 12.01
CA VAL A 165 -6.04 -10.41 10.64
C VAL A 165 -7.41 -10.36 9.96
N LEU A 166 -8.19 -11.44 10.06
CA LEU A 166 -9.56 -11.51 9.57
C LEU A 166 -10.46 -10.45 10.21
N SER A 167 -10.37 -10.28 11.53
CA SER A 167 -11.17 -9.28 12.26
C SER A 167 -10.88 -7.86 11.75
N VAL A 168 -9.61 -7.52 11.58
CA VAL A 168 -9.21 -6.21 11.04
C VAL A 168 -9.69 -6.03 9.60
N LEU A 169 -9.52 -7.04 8.73
CA LEU A 169 -10.00 -6.98 7.34
C LEU A 169 -11.51 -6.76 7.26
N LEU A 170 -12.30 -7.47 8.08
CA LEU A 170 -13.74 -7.30 8.17
C LEU A 170 -14.13 -5.91 8.68
N LEU A 171 -13.44 -5.39 9.70
CA LEU A 171 -13.66 -4.02 10.19
C LEU A 171 -13.33 -2.97 9.14
N LEU A 172 -12.20 -3.10 8.44
CA LEU A 172 -11.81 -2.21 7.34
C LEU A 172 -12.92 -2.16 6.28
N ARG A 173 -13.44 -3.33 5.87
CA ARG A 173 -14.56 -3.44 4.91
C ARG A 173 -15.83 -2.80 5.46
N HIS A 174 -16.19 -3.09 6.70
CA HIS A 174 -17.39 -2.57 7.36
C HIS A 174 -17.37 -1.04 7.49
N ILE A 175 -16.31 -0.49 8.09
CA ILE A 175 -16.13 0.95 8.32
C ILE A 175 -16.13 1.68 6.98
N ARG A 176 -15.43 1.14 5.98
CA ARG A 176 -15.44 1.71 4.64
C ARG A 176 -16.83 1.79 4.04
N LEU A 177 -17.60 0.69 4.03
CA LEU A 177 -18.97 0.67 3.52
C LEU A 177 -19.87 1.65 4.29
N LYS A 178 -19.68 1.75 5.62
CA LYS A 178 -20.39 2.71 6.48
C LYS A 178 -20.09 4.15 6.07
N LEU A 179 -18.82 4.50 5.86
CA LEU A 179 -18.39 5.83 5.43
C LEU A 179 -18.89 6.19 4.03
N GLU A 180 -18.81 5.26 3.06
CA GLU A 180 -19.34 5.44 1.70
C GLU A 180 -20.87 5.68 1.73
N LYS A 181 -21.62 4.89 2.51
CA LYS A 181 -23.07 5.10 2.70
C LYS A 181 -23.40 6.46 3.31
N GLN A 182 -22.63 6.91 4.31
CA GLN A 182 -22.84 8.21 4.94
C GLN A 182 -22.58 9.38 3.98
N GLN A 183 -21.55 9.29 3.14
CA GLN A 183 -21.29 10.28 2.09
C GLN A 183 -22.46 10.35 1.10
N MET A 184 -22.98 9.21 0.67
CA MET A 184 -24.09 9.16 -0.29
C MET A 184 -25.41 9.71 0.29
N ARG A 185 -25.76 9.38 1.54
CA ARG A 185 -26.96 9.95 2.20
C ARG A 185 -26.90 11.47 2.33
N ARG A 186 -25.70 12.05 2.33
CA ARG A 186 -25.51 13.51 2.35
C ARG A 186 -25.59 14.13 0.96
N SER A 187 -25.21 13.38 -0.08
CA SER A 187 -25.19 13.83 -1.47
C SER A 187 -26.49 13.57 -2.25
N SER A 188 -27.40 12.73 -1.77
CA SER A 188 -28.71 12.47 -2.42
C SER A 188 -29.83 12.38 -1.40
N ARG A 189 -30.84 13.27 -1.52
CA ARG A 189 -32.10 13.19 -0.74
C ARG A 189 -33.07 12.12 -1.26
N ASN A 190 -32.87 11.60 -2.47
CA ASN A 190 -33.73 10.60 -3.08
C ASN A 190 -32.86 9.59 -3.83
N MET A 191 -32.92 8.31 -3.43
CA MET A 191 -32.79 7.08 -4.25
C MET A 191 -32.05 5.98 -3.48
N GLU A 192 -32.83 5.06 -2.88
CA GLU A 192 -32.38 3.74 -2.44
C GLU A 192 -32.36 2.80 -3.65
N PHE A 193 -31.29 2.79 -4.42
CA PHE A 193 -31.06 1.69 -5.37
C PHE A 193 -29.59 1.27 -5.34
N PHE A 194 -29.39 -0.05 -5.43
CA PHE A 194 -28.12 -0.77 -5.36
C PHE A 194 -26.98 0.00 -6.06
N VAL A 195 -25.98 0.39 -5.28
CA VAL A 195 -24.84 1.18 -5.74
C VAL A 195 -23.82 0.26 -6.37
N LYS A 196 -23.52 0.46 -7.65
CA LYS A 196 -22.28 -0.02 -8.26
C LYS A 196 -21.14 0.77 -7.59
N PRO A 197 -20.16 0.13 -6.92
CA PRO A 197 -19.07 0.86 -6.27
C PRO A 197 -18.39 1.77 -7.29
N SER A 198 -17.92 2.93 -6.82
CA SER A 198 -17.00 3.80 -7.56
C SER A 198 -15.94 2.96 -8.28
N SER A 199 -15.52 3.39 -9.47
CA SER A 199 -14.59 2.69 -10.36
C SER A 199 -13.54 1.88 -9.58
N ALA A 200 -13.23 0.66 -10.02
CA ALA A 200 -12.35 -0.26 -9.29
C ALA A 200 -11.03 0.38 -8.81
N ASP A 201 -10.52 1.37 -9.54
CA ASP A 201 -9.33 2.19 -9.20
C ASP A 201 -9.47 3.06 -7.93
N GLN A 202 -10.67 3.31 -7.43
CA GLN A 202 -10.93 4.15 -6.26
C GLN A 202 -11.17 3.35 -4.97
N ARG A 203 -11.08 2.03 -5.04
CA ARG A 203 -11.32 1.15 -3.89
C ARG A 203 -10.02 0.96 -3.10
N MET A 204 -10.11 1.09 -1.78
CA MET A 204 -9.02 0.67 -0.89
C MET A 204 -8.73 -0.81 -1.11
N HIS A 205 -7.49 -1.13 -1.47
CA HIS A 205 -7.03 -2.51 -1.59
C HIS A 205 -6.36 -2.93 -0.28
N SER A 206 -6.88 -3.97 0.36
CA SER A 206 -6.34 -4.51 1.62
C SER A 206 -5.56 -5.79 1.35
N ILE A 207 -4.42 -5.96 2.03
CA ILE A 207 -3.64 -7.19 2.00
C ILE A 207 -3.37 -7.60 3.46
N GLY A 208 -3.82 -8.80 3.84
CA GLY A 208 -3.57 -9.40 5.15
C GLY A 208 -2.57 -10.55 5.09
N GLU A 209 -1.71 -10.65 6.08
CA GLU A 209 -0.81 -11.79 6.26
C GLU A 209 -1.53 -12.89 7.06
N ILE A 210 -1.72 -14.07 6.47
CA ILE A 210 -2.29 -15.24 7.17
C ILE A 210 -1.25 -16.35 7.31
N ALA A 211 -1.44 -17.19 8.32
CA ALA A 211 -0.59 -18.33 8.64
C ALA A 211 -1.17 -19.66 8.13
N ASP A 212 -2.49 -19.83 8.17
CA ASP A 212 -3.18 -21.06 7.79
C ASP A 212 -4.02 -20.86 6.51
N ASP A 213 -3.78 -21.72 5.50
CA ASP A 213 -4.51 -21.69 4.23
C ASP A 213 -6.02 -21.84 4.43
N ALA A 214 -6.46 -22.65 5.40
CA ALA A 214 -7.88 -22.87 5.67
C ALA A 214 -8.60 -21.60 6.13
N THR A 215 -7.88 -20.63 6.68
CA THR A 215 -8.45 -19.34 7.11
C THR A 215 -8.55 -18.33 5.96
N GLY A 216 -7.82 -18.54 4.86
CA GLY A 216 -7.87 -17.70 3.67
C GLY A 216 -9.26 -17.69 3.02
N ASP A 217 -9.94 -18.84 3.00
CA ASP A 217 -11.30 -18.95 2.46
C ASP A 217 -12.32 -18.11 3.23
N LEU A 218 -12.09 -17.89 4.54
CA LEU A 218 -12.93 -17.02 5.37
C LEU A 218 -12.72 -15.53 5.07
N ALA A 219 -11.54 -15.17 4.55
CA ALA A 219 -11.21 -13.81 4.15
C ALA A 219 -11.79 -13.45 2.78
N ALA A 220 -12.08 -14.45 1.95
CA ALA A 220 -12.58 -14.26 0.59
C ALA A 220 -13.94 -13.53 0.60
N LEU A 221 -14.11 -12.59 -0.33
CA LEU A 221 -15.40 -11.93 -0.51
C LEU A 221 -16.38 -12.94 -1.12
N PRO A 222 -17.62 -13.02 -0.63
CA PRO A 222 -18.63 -13.95 -1.15
C PRO A 222 -19.20 -13.53 -2.53
N ASP A 223 -18.48 -12.74 -3.32
CA ASP A 223 -18.93 -12.33 -4.66
C ASP A 223 -18.33 -13.27 -5.73
N PRO A 224 -19.09 -14.25 -6.24
CA PRO A 224 -18.65 -15.16 -7.30
C PRO A 224 -18.39 -14.46 -8.65
N TYR A 225 -18.74 -13.18 -8.78
CA TYR A 225 -18.47 -12.35 -9.96
C TYR A 225 -17.35 -11.33 -9.76
N SER A 226 -16.81 -11.18 -8.54
CA SER A 226 -15.62 -10.36 -8.33
C SER A 226 -14.40 -11.16 -8.76
N ALA A 227 -13.82 -10.79 -9.90
CA ALA A 227 -12.46 -11.20 -10.29
C ALA A 227 -11.40 -10.47 -9.44
N GLU A 228 -11.70 -10.17 -8.18
CA GLU A 228 -10.81 -9.43 -7.30
C GLU A 228 -9.78 -10.39 -6.73
N PRO A 229 -8.48 -10.06 -6.83
CA PRO A 229 -7.44 -10.90 -6.27
C PRO A 229 -7.66 -11.04 -4.76
N PRO A 230 -7.29 -12.18 -4.17
CA PRO A 230 -7.43 -12.40 -2.74
C PRO A 230 -6.73 -11.30 -1.94
N ASP A 231 -7.41 -10.77 -0.94
CA ASP A 231 -6.90 -9.72 -0.03
C ASP A 231 -5.93 -10.29 1.02
N PHE A 232 -5.29 -11.43 0.76
CA PHE A 232 -4.42 -12.09 1.72
C PHE A 232 -3.25 -12.81 1.08
N VAL A 233 -2.19 -12.97 1.87
CA VAL A 233 -0.97 -13.69 1.53
C VAL A 233 -0.72 -14.71 2.62
N ASN A 234 -0.62 -16.00 2.26
CA ASN A 234 -0.16 -17.01 3.20
C ASN A 234 1.37 -17.02 3.26
N ALA A 235 1.90 -16.44 4.34
CA ALA A 235 3.35 -16.35 4.55
C ALA A 235 4.01 -17.73 4.73
N ASN A 236 3.36 -18.65 5.45
CA ASN A 236 3.90 -19.99 5.70
C ASN A 236 3.99 -20.82 4.42
N THR A 237 2.97 -20.75 3.57
CA THR A 237 2.96 -21.45 2.27
C THR A 237 4.05 -20.90 1.35
N MET A 238 4.31 -19.59 1.38
CA MET A 238 5.44 -19.00 0.65
C MET A 238 6.78 -19.49 1.18
N VAL A 239 6.99 -19.44 2.49
CA VAL A 239 8.24 -19.91 3.12
C VAL A 239 8.49 -21.39 2.86
N ALA A 240 7.46 -22.24 2.98
CA ALA A 240 7.57 -23.67 2.70
C ALA A 240 7.98 -23.94 1.25
N ARG A 241 7.46 -23.18 0.28
CA ARG A 241 7.86 -23.27 -1.13
C ARG A 241 9.30 -22.83 -1.35
N LEU A 242 9.74 -21.76 -0.69
CA LEU A 242 11.14 -21.31 -0.75
C LEU A 242 12.09 -22.39 -0.22
N ILE A 243 11.77 -22.97 0.94
CA ILE A 243 12.55 -24.07 1.53
C ILE A 243 12.60 -25.26 0.58
N ALA A 244 11.47 -25.67 0.01
CA ALA A 244 11.42 -26.78 -0.94
C ALA A 244 12.31 -26.54 -2.18
N GLN A 245 12.35 -25.31 -2.69
CA GLN A 245 13.22 -24.94 -3.81
C GLN A 245 14.70 -24.98 -3.43
N VAL A 246 15.06 -24.45 -2.25
CA VAL A 246 16.45 -24.48 -1.74
C VAL A 246 16.91 -25.91 -1.47
N LEU A 247 16.02 -26.78 -0.96
CA LEU A 247 16.32 -28.20 -0.76
C LEU A 247 16.52 -28.94 -2.08
N ASN A 248 15.80 -28.55 -3.14
CA ASN A 248 15.93 -29.15 -4.46
C ASN A 248 17.19 -28.66 -5.20
N ASP A 249 17.51 -27.37 -5.10
CA ASP A 249 18.72 -26.77 -5.68
C ASP A 249 19.33 -25.76 -4.69
N PRO A 250 20.47 -26.09 -4.05
CA PRO A 250 21.14 -25.20 -3.11
C PRO A 250 21.54 -23.85 -3.69
N ASN A 251 21.70 -23.71 -5.01
CA ASN A 251 22.00 -22.42 -5.63
C ASN A 251 20.84 -21.42 -5.49
N MET A 252 19.63 -21.91 -5.25
CA MET A 252 18.46 -21.06 -5.01
C MET A 252 18.58 -20.28 -3.69
N ASP A 253 19.36 -20.75 -2.72
CA ASP A 253 19.56 -20.03 -1.45
C ASP A 253 20.21 -18.67 -1.67
N ALA A 254 21.25 -18.61 -2.49
CA ALA A 254 21.93 -17.37 -2.85
C ALA A 254 20.98 -16.42 -3.59
N LEU A 255 20.18 -16.95 -4.53
CA LEU A 255 19.19 -16.18 -5.29
C LEU A 255 18.12 -15.58 -4.39
N TRP A 256 17.50 -16.38 -3.52
CA TRP A 256 16.44 -15.91 -2.62
C TRP A 256 16.99 -14.98 -1.55
N SER A 257 18.19 -15.25 -1.03
CA SER A 257 18.88 -14.36 -0.10
C SER A 257 19.14 -12.99 -0.74
N GLU A 258 19.58 -12.94 -2.00
CA GLU A 258 19.73 -11.67 -2.72
C GLU A 258 18.38 -10.99 -2.92
N LEU A 259 17.39 -11.67 -3.51
CA LEU A 259 16.10 -11.09 -3.88
C LEU A 259 15.26 -10.62 -2.68
N LEU A 260 15.34 -11.33 -1.55
CA LEU A 260 14.60 -11.00 -0.33
C LEU A 260 15.40 -10.13 0.65
N SER A 261 16.66 -9.82 0.34
CA SER A 261 17.46 -8.91 1.15
C SER A 261 16.99 -7.46 1.01
N SER A 262 17.27 -6.67 2.03
CA SER A 262 16.97 -5.23 2.03
C SER A 262 17.82 -4.41 1.06
N SER A 263 18.89 -4.98 0.51
CA SER A 263 19.76 -4.37 -0.51
C SER A 263 19.65 -5.11 -1.85
N GLY A 264 18.64 -5.97 -1.97
CA GLY A 264 18.46 -6.91 -3.07
C GLY A 264 17.91 -6.29 -4.34
N SER A 265 17.69 -7.15 -5.33
CA SER A 265 16.89 -6.79 -6.50
C SER A 265 15.41 -6.68 -6.09
N GLU A 266 14.72 -5.64 -6.57
CA GLU A 266 13.33 -5.38 -6.18
C GLU A 266 12.41 -5.51 -7.39
N VAL A 267 11.20 -6.01 -7.16
CA VAL A 267 10.21 -6.23 -8.22
C VAL A 267 9.21 -5.08 -8.23
N TYR A 268 9.22 -4.35 -9.33
CA TYR A 268 8.42 -3.15 -9.54
C TYR A 268 7.33 -3.37 -10.57
N ILE A 269 6.19 -2.71 -10.34
CA ILE A 269 5.19 -2.52 -11.37
C ILE A 269 5.31 -1.09 -11.89
N ARG A 270 5.64 -0.92 -13.18
CA ARG A 270 5.88 0.38 -13.80
C ARG A 270 4.97 0.59 -15.00
N GLY A 271 4.59 1.83 -15.24
CA GLY A 271 3.87 2.20 -16.46
C GLY A 271 4.71 1.94 -17.70
N THR A 272 4.06 1.54 -18.79
CA THR A 272 4.73 1.13 -20.03
C THR A 272 5.38 2.31 -20.76
N GLU A 273 4.87 3.52 -20.53
CA GLU A 273 5.27 4.77 -21.17
C GLU A 273 6.74 5.15 -20.94
N LYS A 274 7.36 4.64 -19.88
CA LYS A 274 8.77 4.94 -19.56
C LYS A 274 9.76 4.12 -20.38
N TYR A 275 9.33 2.98 -20.92
CA TYR A 275 10.25 1.98 -21.48
C TYR A 275 10.02 1.69 -22.96
N ILE A 276 8.84 1.99 -23.50
CA ILE A 276 8.47 1.68 -24.89
C ILE A 276 8.29 3.00 -25.67
N PRO A 277 9.30 3.41 -26.45
CA PRO A 277 9.16 4.47 -27.44
C PRO A 277 8.08 4.10 -28.46
N ALA A 278 7.38 5.11 -28.98
CA ALA A 278 6.37 4.91 -30.01
C ALA A 278 6.92 4.19 -31.26
N GLU A 279 8.22 4.33 -31.52
CA GLU A 279 8.95 3.72 -32.64
C GLU A 279 9.08 2.19 -32.55
N VAL A 280 8.96 1.62 -31.35
CA VAL A 280 9.02 0.16 -31.13
C VAL A 280 7.68 -0.51 -31.45
N LEU A 281 6.60 0.27 -31.51
CA LEU A 281 5.27 -0.21 -31.78
C LEU A 281 5.03 -0.26 -33.29
N ASP A 282 4.36 -1.31 -33.75
CA ASP A 282 3.86 -1.36 -35.12
C ASP A 282 2.60 -0.47 -35.32
N SER A 283 2.03 -0.53 -36.52
CA SER A 283 0.84 0.24 -36.89
C SER A 283 -0.39 -0.05 -36.02
N ASP A 284 -0.44 -1.22 -35.38
CA ASP A 284 -1.53 -1.64 -34.49
C ASP A 284 -1.29 -1.27 -33.02
N GLY A 285 -0.14 -0.64 -32.72
CA GLY A 285 0.24 -0.25 -31.37
C GLY A 285 0.68 -1.45 -30.52
N GLY A 286 1.27 -2.47 -31.13
CA GLY A 286 1.80 -3.64 -30.43
C GLY A 286 3.20 -4.05 -30.87
N CYS A 287 3.77 -5.00 -30.14
CA CYS A 287 5.04 -5.64 -30.45
C CYS A 287 5.19 -7.00 -29.72
N PRO A 288 6.02 -7.92 -30.22
CA PRO A 288 6.33 -9.16 -29.50
C PRO A 288 7.10 -8.90 -28.20
N PHE A 289 6.94 -9.77 -27.20
CA PHE A 289 7.50 -9.58 -25.86
C PHE A 289 9.01 -9.42 -25.85
N TRP A 290 9.75 -10.09 -26.73
CA TRP A 290 11.19 -9.88 -26.83
C TRP A 290 11.59 -8.44 -27.17
N GLN A 291 10.78 -7.73 -27.97
CA GLN A 291 11.01 -6.31 -28.26
C GLN A 291 10.74 -5.46 -27.02
N VAL A 292 9.76 -5.84 -26.20
CA VAL A 292 9.52 -5.22 -24.90
C VAL A 292 10.74 -5.39 -24.00
N GLN A 293 11.26 -6.61 -23.85
CA GLN A 293 12.43 -6.88 -23.04
C GLN A 293 13.67 -6.11 -23.53
N ALA A 294 13.90 -6.09 -24.86
CA ALA A 294 14.98 -5.33 -25.46
C ALA A 294 14.83 -3.81 -25.24
N SER A 295 13.60 -3.29 -25.32
CA SER A 295 13.30 -1.87 -25.09
C SER A 295 13.49 -1.48 -23.64
N VAL A 296 13.03 -2.30 -22.68
CA VAL A 296 13.29 -2.10 -21.24
C VAL A 296 14.78 -2.11 -20.97
N TYR A 297 15.51 -3.07 -21.53
CA TYR A 297 16.97 -3.17 -21.37
C TYR A 297 17.72 -1.96 -21.94
N ARG A 298 17.27 -1.39 -23.07
CA ARG A 298 17.90 -0.22 -23.71
C ARG A 298 17.57 1.09 -23.02
N ASN A 299 16.33 1.24 -22.55
CA ASN A 299 15.82 2.48 -21.95
C ASN A 299 15.88 2.48 -20.42
N ARG A 300 16.53 1.49 -19.82
CA ARG A 300 16.69 1.41 -18.35
C ARG A 300 17.50 2.61 -17.81
N PRO A 301 17.14 3.13 -16.63
CA PRO A 301 18.06 3.93 -15.82
C PRO A 301 19.36 3.15 -15.55
N LYS A 302 20.41 3.78 -14.99
CA LYS A 302 21.75 3.17 -14.77
C LYS A 302 21.80 1.89 -13.89
N GLY A 303 20.68 1.23 -13.58
CA GLY A 303 20.53 0.07 -12.67
C GLY A 303 19.94 -1.21 -13.30
N GLY A 304 20.24 -1.55 -14.54
CA GLY A 304 20.08 -2.96 -14.94
C GLY A 304 18.66 -3.54 -15.06
N ASP A 305 17.58 -2.73 -15.12
CA ASP A 305 16.18 -3.20 -15.22
C ASP A 305 15.96 -4.38 -16.18
N ILE A 306 15.25 -5.41 -15.70
CA ILE A 306 14.86 -6.62 -16.43
C ILE A 306 13.34 -6.74 -16.43
N CYS A 307 12.72 -6.85 -17.61
CA CYS A 307 11.28 -7.11 -17.71
C CYS A 307 10.98 -8.59 -17.48
N LEU A 308 10.30 -8.90 -16.37
CA LEU A 308 9.86 -10.25 -16.00
C LEU A 308 8.51 -10.61 -16.61
N GLY A 309 7.68 -9.60 -16.93
CA GLY A 309 6.32 -9.82 -17.38
C GLY A 309 5.52 -8.52 -17.44
N TYR A 310 4.19 -8.65 -17.48
CA TYR A 310 3.29 -7.53 -17.65
C TYR A 310 1.96 -7.71 -16.92
N ARG A 311 1.30 -6.59 -16.63
CA ARG A 311 -0.04 -6.54 -16.05
C ARG A 311 -1.04 -5.96 -17.04
N LYS A 312 -2.14 -6.68 -17.26
CA LYS A 312 -3.25 -6.26 -18.11
C LYS A 312 -4.12 -5.20 -17.41
N VAL A 313 -4.88 -4.43 -18.18
CA VAL A 313 -5.87 -3.46 -17.69
C VAL A 313 -6.88 -4.12 -16.75
N GLY A 314 -7.23 -5.39 -17.01
CA GLY A 314 -8.11 -6.19 -16.16
C GLY A 314 -7.52 -6.58 -14.80
N GLY A 315 -6.24 -6.31 -14.53
CA GLY A 315 -5.54 -6.68 -13.29
C GLY A 315 -4.70 -7.96 -13.42
N ASP A 316 -4.95 -8.78 -14.44
CA ASP A 316 -4.24 -10.04 -14.65
C ASP A 316 -2.75 -9.82 -14.85
N VAL A 317 -1.95 -10.60 -14.11
CA VAL A 317 -0.49 -10.59 -14.16
C VAL A 317 -0.02 -11.78 -14.99
N VAL A 318 0.82 -11.51 -15.99
CA VAL A 318 1.50 -12.53 -16.80
C VAL A 318 3.00 -12.42 -16.54
N LEU A 319 3.58 -13.47 -15.96
CA LEU A 319 5.02 -13.59 -15.71
C LEU A 319 5.64 -14.58 -16.70
N ALA A 320 6.86 -14.28 -17.16
CA ALA A 320 7.59 -15.06 -18.15
C ALA A 320 6.72 -15.45 -19.39
N PRO A 321 6.07 -14.47 -20.06
CA PRO A 321 5.33 -14.75 -21.29
C PRO A 321 6.25 -15.31 -22.37
N LYS A 322 5.67 -15.94 -23.40
CA LYS A 322 6.48 -16.51 -24.48
C LYS A 322 7.25 -15.41 -25.20
N TRP A 323 8.46 -15.74 -25.66
CA TRP A 323 9.35 -14.79 -26.33
C TRP A 323 8.70 -14.08 -27.52
N ASP A 324 7.90 -14.80 -28.30
CA ASP A 324 7.16 -14.36 -29.47
C ASP A 324 5.72 -13.91 -29.18
N GLU A 325 5.31 -13.89 -27.91
CA GLU A 325 3.97 -13.48 -27.51
C GLU A 325 3.74 -12.01 -27.88
N TYR A 326 2.71 -11.76 -28.68
CA TYR A 326 2.44 -10.44 -29.20
C TYR A 326 1.59 -9.62 -28.22
N ILE A 327 2.10 -8.44 -27.84
CA ILE A 327 1.54 -7.59 -26.80
C ILE A 327 1.03 -6.29 -27.41
N ARG A 328 -0.16 -5.84 -26.99
CA ARG A 328 -0.79 -4.61 -27.50
C ARG A 328 -0.94 -3.54 -26.41
N PHE A 329 -0.54 -2.31 -26.75
CA PHE A 329 -0.51 -1.12 -25.89
C PHE A 329 -1.38 -0.03 -26.52
N THR A 330 -2.67 0.08 -26.19
CA THR A 330 -3.51 1.15 -26.75
C THR A 330 -4.00 2.13 -25.70
N LYS A 331 -4.21 3.38 -26.11
CA LYS A 331 -4.78 4.45 -25.26
C LYS A 331 -6.24 4.18 -24.83
N LYS A 332 -6.97 3.28 -25.50
CA LYS A 332 -8.35 2.90 -25.15
C LYS A 332 -8.35 1.58 -24.39
N ALA A 333 -8.47 1.66 -23.07
CA ALA A 333 -8.42 0.56 -22.12
C ALA A 333 -9.43 -0.57 -22.45
N LYS A 334 -8.97 -1.65 -23.11
CA LYS A 334 -9.68 -2.93 -23.17
C LYS A 334 -9.06 -3.90 -22.15
N LYS A 335 -9.88 -4.82 -21.60
CA LYS A 335 -9.49 -5.73 -20.50
C LYS A 335 -8.19 -6.51 -20.78
N ASP A 336 -7.98 -6.94 -22.03
CA ASP A 336 -6.85 -7.78 -22.43
C ASP A 336 -5.54 -7.03 -22.75
N GLN A 337 -5.55 -5.69 -22.66
CA GLN A 337 -4.39 -4.87 -23.05
C GLN A 337 -3.43 -4.67 -21.88
N VAL A 338 -2.17 -4.40 -22.19
CA VAL A 338 -1.14 -4.18 -21.18
C VAL A 338 -1.16 -2.73 -20.71
N LYS A 339 -1.24 -2.55 -19.39
CA LYS A 339 -1.22 -1.25 -18.72
C LYS A 339 0.15 -0.96 -18.11
N GLN A 340 0.80 -2.00 -17.57
CA GLN A 340 2.03 -1.88 -16.78
C GLN A 340 2.97 -3.06 -17.03
N PHE A 341 4.27 -2.83 -16.91
CA PHE A 341 5.30 -3.87 -16.89
C PHE A 341 5.66 -4.27 -15.47
N ILE A 342 6.07 -5.52 -15.33
CA ILE A 342 6.70 -6.06 -14.12
C ILE A 342 8.18 -6.12 -14.38
N ILE A 343 8.92 -5.33 -13.62
CA ILE A 343 10.34 -5.05 -13.83
C ILE A 343 11.09 -5.44 -12.57
N LEU A 344 12.05 -6.33 -12.71
CA LEU A 344 13.08 -6.50 -11.69
C LEU A 344 14.11 -5.39 -11.90
N ALA A 345 14.22 -4.45 -10.97
CA ALA A 345 15.28 -3.45 -11.02
C ALA A 345 16.39 -3.83 -10.05
N ARG A 346 17.63 -3.66 -10.51
CA ARG A 346 18.83 -3.78 -9.69
C ARG A 346 19.28 -2.36 -9.32
N ASP A 347 19.85 -2.17 -8.14
CA ASP A 347 20.53 -0.93 -7.74
C ASP A 347 19.66 0.35 -7.64
N LEU A 348 19.08 0.58 -6.45
CA LEU A 348 18.83 1.95 -5.94
C LEU A 348 19.99 2.49 -5.06
N TYR A 349 21.10 1.76 -4.97
CA TYR A 349 22.30 2.17 -4.25
C TYR A 349 23.54 1.96 -5.13
N ILE A 350 23.77 2.87 -6.08
CA ILE A 350 25.14 3.17 -6.47
C ILE A 350 25.57 4.26 -5.49
N ASP A 351 26.49 3.93 -4.58
CA ASP A 351 27.18 4.90 -3.73
C ASP A 351 27.65 6.09 -4.58
N GLU A 352 27.19 7.30 -4.23
CA GLU A 352 27.77 8.54 -4.75
C GLU A 352 29.17 8.83 -4.16
N GLU A 353 29.81 7.87 -3.48
CA GLU A 353 31.20 7.99 -2.97
C GLU A 353 32.23 7.22 -3.83
N ALA A 354 32.08 7.28 -5.16
CA ALA A 354 33.16 6.96 -6.09
C ALA A 354 33.23 8.03 -7.19
N GLY A 355 33.80 9.18 -6.83
CA GLY A 355 34.08 10.29 -7.74
C GLY A 355 34.68 11.49 -7.03
#